data_AF-A0A945DH59-F1
#
_entry.id   AF-A0A945DH59-F1
#
_cell.length_a   1.000
_cell.length_b   1.000
_cell.length_c   1.000
_cell.angle_alpha   90.00
_cell.angle_beta   90.00
_cell.angle_gamma   90.00
#
_symmetry.space_group_name_H-M   'P 1'
#
loop_
_entity.id
_entity.type
_entity.pdbx_description
1 polymer ?
#
loop_
_entity_poly.entity_id
_entity_poly.type
_entity_poly.pdbx_seq_one_letter_code
_entity_poly.pdbx_strand_id
1 'polypeptide(L)'
;MIKFTIITVFPNLHENFLDTSLVKIAKDGGLVDFDFVKLSDLTSPAERIDEPTVGPGPGMILKPSVIADAIEVAEKKHGAGYKIFFSPKGTPLTQTLLKDFSEAVLGASVLSNEIPSTQKHSKTSESKHIILVCGRYEGIDARVEEHYADLMLSIGDYVLMGGDLPAQVFLEGILRLIPGVLGNADSIETESFQSTTLDHPEYGLPVEWKEKNIPEVLLSGHHKKINEWREAEALRSTLENRFDWFSRSEPSEDERAKALEAIPPHYVILMHDQILLKGGKVGTTSITSIDLHDISRSSATYGIKKYFVVTPLEDQFHIIKTFLNFWRSEDGAKYNPSRFKATALLHPVKSLDEAVAEIEKDTGSAPVLVTTCAKKHVTTKKIDFHSQGFIWKKEKPVGLIFGTGQGLSQPVIDRSDFLLAPLNGLSEYNHLSVRSAVGVILDRWLGVNPKLLGHFDKDHC
;
A
#
# COMPACT_ATOMS: atom_id res chain seq x y z
N MET A 1 0.42 -0.40 35.56
CA MET A 1 -0.82 -0.99 35.03
C MET A 1 -1.51 0.04 34.17
N ILE A 2 -1.84 -0.31 32.92
CA ILE A 2 -2.57 0.57 31.99
C ILE A 2 -4.07 0.37 32.22
N LYS A 3 -4.85 1.46 32.21
CA LYS A 3 -6.31 1.41 32.37
C LYS A 3 -6.97 1.71 31.03
N PHE A 4 -7.90 0.86 30.60
CA PHE A 4 -8.75 1.09 29.44
C PHE A 4 -10.20 1.26 29.89
N THR A 5 -10.82 2.39 29.59
CA THR A 5 -12.27 2.58 29.75
C THR A 5 -12.95 2.57 28.40
N ILE A 6 -13.91 1.65 28.22
CA ILE A 6 -14.67 1.50 26.97
C ILE A 6 -16.04 2.16 27.15
N ILE A 7 -16.26 3.25 26.41
CA ILE A 7 -17.53 3.95 26.34
C ILE A 7 -18.35 3.34 25.22
N THR A 8 -19.45 2.65 25.55
CA THR A 8 -20.24 1.90 24.58
C THR A 8 -21.71 1.76 24.95
N VAL A 9 -22.55 1.47 23.96
CA VAL A 9 -23.93 1.03 24.16
C VAL A 9 -24.01 -0.44 24.58
N PHE A 10 -23.04 -1.27 24.17
CA PHE A 10 -23.09 -2.73 24.30
C PHE A 10 -21.84 -3.30 24.99
N PRO A 11 -21.69 -3.13 26.32
CA PRO A 11 -20.56 -3.71 27.07
C PRO A 11 -20.44 -5.23 26.89
N ASN A 12 -21.57 -5.92 26.73
CA ASN A 12 -21.64 -7.36 26.53
C ASN A 12 -20.94 -7.87 25.26
N LEU A 13 -20.66 -7.00 24.27
CA LEU A 13 -19.84 -7.38 23.11
C LEU A 13 -18.37 -7.61 23.48
N HIS A 14 -17.92 -7.09 24.62
CA HIS A 14 -16.54 -7.16 25.06
C HIS A 14 -16.29 -8.23 26.13
N GLU A 15 -17.33 -8.71 26.83
CA GLU A 15 -17.20 -9.67 27.94
C GLU A 15 -16.34 -10.89 27.56
N ASN A 16 -16.75 -11.66 26.56
CA ASN A 16 -15.99 -12.83 26.11
C ASN A 16 -14.64 -12.46 25.46
N PHE A 17 -14.58 -11.31 24.79
CA PHE A 17 -13.35 -10.84 24.14
C PHE A 17 -12.24 -10.59 25.16
N LEU A 18 -12.56 -9.89 26.26
CA LEU A 18 -11.60 -9.55 27.32
C LEU A 18 -11.15 -10.78 28.14
N ASP A 19 -11.95 -11.85 28.15
CA ASP A 19 -11.67 -13.09 28.85
C ASP A 19 -11.15 -14.21 27.91
N THR A 20 -10.60 -13.84 26.74
CA THR A 20 -10.05 -14.81 25.77
C THR A 20 -8.59 -14.53 25.41
N SER A 21 -7.80 -15.61 25.25
CA SER A 21 -6.44 -15.58 24.66
C SER A 21 -5.48 -14.56 25.31
N LEU A 22 -4.66 -13.87 24.51
CA LEU A 22 -3.66 -12.89 24.94
C LEU A 22 -4.26 -11.70 25.71
N VAL A 23 -5.50 -11.32 25.42
CA VAL A 23 -6.20 -10.24 26.14
C VAL A 23 -6.41 -10.64 27.60
N LYS A 24 -6.86 -11.88 27.84
CA LYS A 24 -6.98 -12.45 29.19
C LYS A 24 -5.64 -12.53 29.90
N ILE A 25 -4.57 -12.94 29.19
CA ILE A 25 -3.22 -13.00 29.77
C ILE A 25 -2.76 -11.61 30.23
N ALA A 26 -2.99 -10.57 29.41
CA ALA A 26 -2.66 -9.20 29.77
C ALA A 26 -3.42 -8.72 31.01
N LYS A 27 -4.72 -9.05 31.10
CA LYS A 27 -5.61 -8.74 32.23
C LYS A 27 -5.19 -9.48 33.51
N ASP A 28 -5.11 -10.81 33.46
CA ASP A 28 -4.78 -11.65 34.61
C ASP A 28 -3.36 -11.44 35.13
N GLY A 29 -2.43 -11.09 34.22
CA GLY A 29 -1.06 -10.68 34.56
C GLY A 29 -0.97 -9.31 35.24
N GLY A 30 -2.08 -8.58 35.38
CA GLY A 30 -2.12 -7.24 35.99
C GLY A 30 -1.41 -6.16 35.16
N LEU A 31 -1.18 -6.42 33.88
CA LEU A 31 -0.55 -5.46 32.96
C LEU A 31 -1.56 -4.38 32.56
N VAL A 32 -2.80 -4.80 32.32
CA VAL A 32 -3.92 -3.94 31.94
C VAL A 32 -5.15 -4.22 32.79
N ASP A 33 -6.03 -3.22 32.88
CA ASP A 33 -7.35 -3.35 33.49
C ASP A 33 -8.39 -2.64 32.64
N PHE A 34 -9.61 -3.19 32.63
CA PHE A 34 -10.69 -2.75 31.76
C PHE A 34 -11.89 -2.29 32.57
N ASP A 35 -12.44 -1.15 32.18
CA ASP A 35 -13.67 -0.59 32.73
C ASP A 35 -14.64 -0.22 31.61
N PHE A 36 -15.92 -0.10 31.97
CA PHE A 36 -16.97 0.26 31.02
C PHE A 36 -17.78 1.43 31.51
N VAL A 37 -18.11 2.33 30.58
CA VAL A 37 -19.19 3.31 30.76
C VAL A 37 -20.26 3.00 29.74
N LYS A 38 -21.38 2.48 30.22
CA LYS A 38 -22.53 2.15 29.39
C LYS A 38 -23.38 3.38 29.16
N LEU A 39 -23.54 3.80 27.91
CA LEU A 39 -24.23 5.06 27.58
C LEU A 39 -25.67 5.13 28.08
N SER A 40 -26.39 4.00 28.10
CA SER A 40 -27.79 3.95 28.59
C SER A 40 -27.92 4.25 30.08
N ASP A 41 -26.84 4.10 30.85
CA ASP A 41 -26.87 4.28 32.30
C ASP A 41 -26.73 5.77 32.68
N LEU A 42 -26.41 6.62 31.69
CA LEU A 42 -26.28 8.07 31.83
C LEU A 42 -27.59 8.81 31.53
N THR A 43 -28.62 8.11 31.05
CA THR A 43 -29.91 8.70 30.72
C THR A 43 -31.01 8.09 31.58
N SER A 44 -32.11 8.83 31.77
CA SER A 44 -33.30 8.24 32.40
C SER A 44 -33.89 7.12 31.52
N PRO A 45 -34.61 6.12 32.06
CA PRO A 45 -35.09 4.97 31.27
C PRO A 45 -35.97 5.30 30.05
N ALA A 46 -36.67 6.44 30.08
CA ALA A 46 -37.51 6.92 28.96
C ALA A 46 -36.74 7.85 28.00
N GLU A 47 -35.54 8.26 28.39
CA GLU A 47 -34.70 9.17 27.60
C GLU A 47 -33.80 8.38 26.66
N ARG A 48 -33.68 8.88 25.43
CA ARG A 48 -32.80 8.33 24.40
C ARG A 48 -31.37 8.82 24.58
N ILE A 49 -30.39 7.97 24.26
CA ILE A 49 -28.97 8.35 24.18
C ILE A 49 -28.62 9.06 22.87
N ASP A 50 -29.54 9.04 21.90
CA ASP A 50 -29.38 9.58 20.55
C ASP A 50 -30.47 10.62 20.21
N GLU A 51 -30.20 11.43 19.21
CA GLU A 51 -31.10 12.44 18.65
C GLU A 51 -31.07 12.44 17.11
N PRO A 52 -32.12 12.92 16.42
CA PRO A 52 -32.11 13.04 14.97
C PRO A 52 -31.01 14.01 14.50
N THR A 53 -30.40 13.72 13.34
CA THR A 53 -29.44 14.65 12.72
C THR A 53 -30.11 15.96 12.32
N VAL A 54 -29.41 17.08 12.49
CA VAL A 54 -29.85 18.39 11.97
C VAL A 54 -29.61 18.46 10.45
N GLY A 55 -30.66 18.73 9.67
CA GLY A 55 -30.62 18.81 8.21
C GLY A 55 -31.46 17.74 7.51
N PRO A 56 -31.56 17.76 6.17
CA PRO A 56 -32.31 16.74 5.44
C PRO A 56 -31.53 15.41 5.44
N GLY A 57 -32.10 14.38 6.08
CA GLY A 57 -31.54 13.03 6.05
C GLY A 57 -32.23 12.11 7.07
N PRO A 58 -32.33 10.79 6.77
CA PRO A 58 -32.65 9.80 7.79
C PRO A 58 -31.41 9.54 8.64
N GLY A 59 -31.57 9.34 9.95
CA GLY A 59 -30.46 8.97 10.82
C GLY A 59 -30.60 9.49 12.25
N MET A 60 -29.87 8.87 13.15
CA MET A 60 -29.73 9.30 14.55
C MET A 60 -28.23 9.48 14.84
N ILE A 61 -27.89 10.39 15.74
CA ILE A 61 -26.53 10.60 16.24
C ILE A 61 -26.53 10.50 17.76
N LEU A 62 -25.42 10.03 18.34
CA LEU A 62 -25.25 10.03 19.80
C LEU A 62 -25.20 11.47 20.31
N LYS A 63 -25.99 11.76 21.35
CA LYS A 63 -26.13 13.10 21.92
C LYS A 63 -24.78 13.63 22.44
N PRO A 64 -24.46 14.91 22.20
CA PRO A 64 -23.24 15.52 22.73
C PRO A 64 -23.09 15.41 24.24
N SER A 65 -24.17 15.66 24.99
CA SER A 65 -24.15 15.62 26.45
C SER A 65 -23.86 14.22 26.98
N VAL A 66 -24.45 13.20 26.38
CA VAL A 66 -24.27 11.80 26.81
C VAL A 66 -22.82 11.35 26.66
N ILE A 67 -22.15 11.74 25.58
CA ILE A 67 -20.73 11.42 25.39
C ILE A 67 -19.83 12.23 26.33
N ALA A 68 -20.12 13.51 26.53
CA ALA A 68 -19.39 14.35 27.49
C ALA A 68 -19.48 13.79 28.92
N ASP A 69 -20.69 13.44 29.37
CA ASP A 69 -20.94 12.84 30.69
C ASP A 69 -20.21 11.50 30.82
N ALA A 70 -20.19 10.68 29.75
CA ALA A 70 -19.48 9.40 29.75
C ALA A 70 -17.97 9.55 29.95
N ILE A 71 -17.37 10.56 29.29
CA ILE A 71 -15.95 10.89 29.43
C ILE A 71 -15.67 11.41 30.84
N GLU A 72 -16.52 12.28 31.38
CA GLU A 72 -16.37 12.79 32.76
C GLU A 72 -16.43 11.65 33.78
N VAL A 73 -17.36 10.70 33.62
CA VAL A 73 -17.45 9.51 34.49
C VAL A 73 -16.17 8.70 34.46
N ALA A 74 -15.61 8.45 33.27
CA ALA A 74 -14.35 7.73 33.11
C ALA A 74 -13.19 8.47 33.78
N GLU A 75 -13.05 9.77 33.53
CA GLU A 75 -11.96 10.58 34.06
C GLU A 75 -12.06 10.81 35.56
N LYS A 76 -13.26 10.88 36.13
CA LYS A 76 -13.48 10.96 37.57
C LYS A 76 -12.96 9.71 38.30
N LYS A 77 -13.03 8.55 37.66
CA LYS A 77 -12.62 7.27 38.24
C LYS A 77 -11.11 7.01 38.09
N HIS A 78 -10.54 7.35 36.94
CA HIS A 78 -9.17 6.97 36.59
C HIS A 78 -8.23 8.13 36.26
N GLY A 79 -8.68 9.38 36.43
CA GLY A 79 -7.96 10.59 36.02
C GLY A 79 -8.10 10.86 34.52
N ALA A 80 -7.52 11.98 34.07
CA ALA A 80 -7.53 12.35 32.66
C ALA A 80 -6.97 11.22 31.77
N GLY A 81 -7.67 10.89 30.69
CA GLY A 81 -7.31 9.80 29.79
C GLY A 81 -7.06 10.25 28.35
N TYR A 82 -6.29 9.47 27.59
CA TYR A 82 -6.12 9.66 26.15
C TYR A 82 -7.32 9.06 25.41
N LYS A 83 -8.04 9.87 24.63
CA LYS A 83 -9.36 9.55 24.09
C LYS A 83 -9.27 9.18 22.62
N ILE A 84 -9.60 7.93 22.30
CA ILE A 84 -9.64 7.40 20.94
C ILE A 84 -11.08 7.26 20.49
N PHE A 85 -11.44 7.95 19.41
CA PHE A 85 -12.74 7.87 18.77
C PHE A 85 -12.64 7.00 17.51
N PHE A 86 -13.50 5.98 17.39
CA PHE A 86 -13.48 5.10 16.23
C PHE A 86 -14.41 5.63 15.13
N SER A 87 -13.84 5.96 13.97
CA SER A 87 -14.55 6.57 12.85
C SER A 87 -13.87 6.23 11.52
N PRO A 88 -14.62 5.93 10.44
CA PRO A 88 -14.03 5.69 9.11
C PRO A 88 -13.29 6.91 8.54
N LYS A 89 -13.53 8.10 9.09
CA LYS A 89 -12.82 9.35 8.74
C LYS A 89 -11.47 9.50 9.45
N GLY A 90 -11.19 8.65 10.44
CA GLY A 90 -10.00 8.72 11.26
C GLY A 90 -8.72 8.27 10.54
N THR A 91 -7.59 8.44 11.22
CA THR A 91 -6.30 7.93 10.77
C THR A 91 -6.38 6.40 10.62
N PRO A 92 -5.95 5.81 9.49
CA PRO A 92 -5.94 4.36 9.34
C PRO A 92 -5.04 3.67 10.37
N LEU A 93 -5.57 2.63 11.02
CA LEU A 93 -4.86 1.78 11.93
C LEU A 93 -3.80 0.98 11.15
N THR A 94 -2.55 1.12 11.56
CA THR A 94 -1.39 0.44 10.97
C THR A 94 -0.48 -0.07 12.07
N GLN A 95 0.38 -1.05 11.75
CA GLN A 95 1.37 -1.56 12.70
C GLN A 95 2.32 -0.46 13.18
N THR A 96 2.72 0.46 12.28
CA THR A 96 3.50 1.65 12.63
C THR A 96 2.77 2.52 13.66
N LEU A 97 1.49 2.84 13.43
CA LEU A 97 0.71 3.65 14.37
C LEU A 97 0.59 2.97 15.74
N LEU A 98 0.42 1.64 15.80
CA LEU A 98 0.36 0.90 17.06
C LEU A 98 1.68 0.99 17.83
N LYS A 99 2.82 0.89 17.14
CA LYS A 99 4.14 1.08 17.76
C LYS A 99 4.34 2.48 18.29
N ASP A 100 4.10 3.48 17.44
CA ASP A 100 4.22 4.90 17.81
C ASP A 100 3.34 5.21 19.02
N PHE A 101 2.11 4.67 19.04
CA PHE A 101 1.19 4.80 20.16
C PHE A 101 1.70 4.09 21.42
N SER A 102 2.21 2.86 21.30
CA SER A 102 2.77 2.10 22.42
C SER A 102 3.95 2.83 23.08
N GLU A 103 4.83 3.42 22.26
CA GLU A 103 5.99 4.16 22.75
C GLU A 103 5.60 5.52 23.33
N ALA A 104 4.84 6.33 22.59
CA ALA A 104 4.53 7.71 22.98
C ALA A 104 3.49 7.79 24.10
N VAL A 105 2.46 6.93 24.05
CA VAL A 105 1.31 6.99 24.98
C VAL A 105 1.47 5.95 26.08
N LEU A 106 1.77 4.70 25.74
CA LEU A 106 1.91 3.62 26.73
C LEU A 106 3.28 3.58 27.39
N GLY A 107 4.29 4.29 26.86
CA GLY A 107 5.70 4.25 27.30
C GLY A 107 6.20 2.83 27.52
N ALA A 108 5.61 1.90 26.78
CA ALA A 108 6.01 0.53 26.67
C ALA A 108 6.95 0.50 25.46
N SER A 109 8.21 0.85 25.70
CA SER A 109 9.25 0.67 24.69
C SER A 109 9.48 -0.83 24.55
N VAL A 110 9.08 -1.37 23.41
CA VAL A 110 9.43 -2.75 22.99
C VAL A 110 10.88 -2.78 22.51
N LEU A 111 11.43 -1.63 22.10
CA LEU A 111 12.77 -1.46 21.56
C LEU A 111 13.72 -0.87 22.61
N SER A 112 14.11 -1.68 23.59
CA SER A 112 15.35 -1.42 24.33
C SER A 112 16.44 -2.35 23.82
N ASN A 113 17.10 -1.93 22.74
CA ASN A 113 18.55 -1.98 22.57
C ASN A 113 18.92 -1.07 21.38
N GLU A 114 19.29 0.17 21.71
CA GLU A 114 20.00 1.17 20.87
C GLU A 114 19.25 1.91 19.75
N ILE A 115 18.82 3.16 20.02
CA ILE A 115 18.96 4.34 19.12
C ILE A 115 19.24 5.61 19.97
N PRO A 116 20.08 6.57 19.51
CA PRO A 116 20.73 7.56 20.36
C PRO A 116 19.81 8.67 20.87
N SER A 117 20.18 9.13 22.07
CA SER A 117 19.74 10.35 22.71
C SER A 117 19.73 11.56 21.75
N THR A 118 18.56 12.12 21.50
CA THR A 118 18.28 13.56 21.64
C THR A 118 16.81 13.79 21.34
N GLN A 119 15.95 13.69 22.35
CA GLN A 119 14.78 14.57 22.48
C GLN A 119 14.16 14.38 23.85
N LYS A 120 13.77 15.51 24.43
CA LYS A 120 13.51 15.72 25.85
C LYS A 120 12.09 15.21 26.15
N HIS A 121 11.97 14.01 26.71
CA HIS A 121 10.68 13.47 27.14
C HIS A 121 9.94 14.45 28.06
N SER A 122 8.77 14.89 27.62
CA SER A 122 7.83 15.62 28.45
C SER A 122 7.19 14.66 29.44
N LYS A 123 7.02 15.16 30.68
CA LYS A 123 6.42 14.52 31.87
C LYS A 123 5.66 13.20 31.63
N THR A 124 6.26 12.12 32.11
CA THR A 124 5.56 10.85 32.39
C THR A 124 4.47 11.06 33.43
N SER A 125 3.20 11.00 33.01
CA SER A 125 2.05 10.92 33.92
C SER A 125 2.05 9.58 34.68
N GLU A 126 1.77 9.64 35.98
CA GLU A 126 1.83 8.53 36.96
C GLU A 126 0.72 7.48 36.83
N SER A 127 -0.16 7.52 35.82
CA SER A 127 -1.05 6.41 35.44
C SER A 127 -1.55 6.61 34.02
N LYS A 128 -1.53 5.56 33.19
CA LYS A 128 -1.88 5.63 31.76
C LYS A 128 -3.31 5.16 31.56
N HIS A 129 -4.23 6.11 31.52
CA HIS A 129 -5.65 5.88 31.27
C HIS A 129 -5.96 6.15 29.79
N ILE A 130 -6.55 5.17 29.10
CA ILE A 130 -6.98 5.25 27.70
C ILE A 130 -8.49 5.10 27.66
N ILE A 131 -9.17 6.00 26.96
CA ILE A 131 -10.63 5.99 26.81
C ILE A 131 -10.96 5.66 25.36
N LEU A 132 -11.70 4.57 25.16
CA LEU A 132 -12.13 4.08 23.85
C LEU A 132 -13.60 4.45 23.63
N VAL A 133 -13.89 5.32 22.67
CA VAL A 133 -15.24 5.86 22.43
C VAL A 133 -15.88 5.18 21.21
N CYS A 134 -16.84 4.30 21.46
CA CYS A 134 -17.51 3.52 20.44
C CYS A 134 -18.77 4.24 19.91
N GLY A 135 -18.69 4.78 18.69
CA GLY A 135 -19.85 5.36 18.01
C GLY A 135 -20.91 4.33 17.60
N ARG A 136 -22.15 4.80 17.35
CA ARG A 136 -23.29 4.05 16.80
C ARG A 136 -24.11 4.94 15.89
N TYR A 137 -25.05 4.33 15.15
CA TYR A 137 -25.95 5.05 14.23
C TYR A 137 -25.15 5.78 13.14
N GLU A 138 -25.45 7.06 12.85
CA GLU A 138 -24.66 7.89 11.93
C GLU A 138 -23.34 8.39 12.54
N GLY A 139 -23.15 8.17 13.85
CA GLY A 139 -21.93 8.51 14.57
C GLY A 139 -22.16 9.35 15.82
N ILE A 140 -21.13 10.08 16.20
CA ILE A 140 -21.12 11.03 17.31
C ILE A 140 -21.19 12.44 16.72
N ASP A 141 -21.77 13.39 17.47
CA ASP A 141 -21.77 14.80 17.07
C ASP A 141 -20.34 15.30 16.82
N ALA A 142 -20.11 15.91 15.66
CA ALA A 142 -18.80 16.36 15.22
C ALA A 142 -18.13 17.35 16.19
N ARG A 143 -18.90 18.14 16.94
CA ARG A 143 -18.35 19.09 17.94
C ARG A 143 -17.72 18.36 19.11
N VAL A 144 -18.26 17.19 19.47
CA VAL A 144 -17.72 16.34 20.53
C VAL A 144 -16.45 15.66 20.04
N GLU A 145 -16.45 15.17 18.79
CA GLU A 145 -15.25 14.60 18.17
C GLU A 145 -14.12 15.65 18.12
N GLU A 146 -14.41 16.87 17.64
CA GLU A 146 -13.42 17.97 17.55
C GLU A 146 -12.91 18.42 18.93
N HIS A 147 -13.78 18.44 19.94
CA HIS A 147 -13.43 18.95 21.27
C HIS A 147 -12.67 17.92 22.13
N TYR A 148 -13.05 16.64 22.07
CA TYR A 148 -12.56 15.62 22.99
C TYR A 148 -11.62 14.58 22.38
N ALA A 149 -11.65 14.34 21.06
CA ALA A 149 -10.83 13.28 20.49
C ALA A 149 -9.35 13.68 20.48
N ASP A 150 -8.52 12.90 21.17
CA ASP A 150 -7.06 13.00 21.03
C ASP A 150 -6.60 12.31 19.74
N LEU A 151 -7.32 11.26 19.33
CA LEU A 151 -7.13 10.52 18.09
C LEU A 151 -8.47 10.03 17.53
N MET A 152 -8.73 10.31 16.26
CA MET A 152 -9.75 9.59 15.50
C MET A 152 -9.09 8.44 14.73
N LEU A 153 -9.60 7.23 14.88
CA LEU A 153 -9.01 6.02 14.31
C LEU A 153 -9.99 5.28 13.39
N SER A 154 -9.53 4.93 12.19
CA SER A 154 -10.22 4.05 11.24
C SER A 154 -9.52 2.70 11.18
N ILE A 155 -10.28 1.60 11.10
CA ILE A 155 -9.69 0.26 10.89
C ILE A 155 -9.70 -0.17 9.41
N GLY A 156 -10.13 0.72 8.51
CA GLY A 156 -10.05 0.53 7.07
C GLY A 156 -11.16 1.22 6.29
N ASP A 157 -11.06 1.14 4.96
CA ASP A 157 -11.95 1.82 4.01
C ASP A 157 -13.27 1.04 3.80
N TYR A 158 -14.00 0.84 4.89
CA TYR A 158 -15.31 0.18 4.94
C TYR A 158 -16.13 0.69 6.13
N VAL A 159 -17.44 0.44 6.14
CA VAL A 159 -18.38 0.94 7.16
C VAL A 159 -18.90 -0.22 8.00
N LEU A 160 -18.90 -0.04 9.33
CA LEU A 160 -19.43 -0.98 10.30
C LEU A 160 -20.63 -0.39 11.06
N MET A 161 -21.36 -1.23 11.80
CA MET A 161 -22.52 -0.82 12.61
C MET A 161 -22.17 -0.02 13.88
N GLY A 162 -20.88 0.16 14.19
CA GLY A 162 -20.42 0.87 15.37
C GLY A 162 -18.94 0.68 15.67
N GLY A 163 -18.46 1.39 16.70
CA GLY A 163 -17.05 1.43 17.11
C GLY A 163 -16.56 0.26 17.96
N ASP A 164 -17.43 -0.66 18.38
CA ASP A 164 -17.05 -1.75 19.29
C ASP A 164 -16.04 -2.73 18.69
N LEU A 165 -16.23 -3.19 17.44
CA LEU A 165 -15.28 -4.06 16.76
C LEU A 165 -13.96 -3.33 16.46
N PRO A 166 -13.96 -2.07 15.96
CA PRO A 166 -12.75 -1.26 15.89
C PRO A 166 -11.97 -1.15 17.21
N ALA A 167 -12.67 -0.98 18.33
CA ALA A 167 -12.04 -0.96 19.65
C ALA A 167 -11.38 -2.30 20.00
N GLN A 168 -12.04 -3.42 19.70
CA GLN A 168 -11.47 -4.76 19.91
C GLN A 168 -10.25 -5.01 19.02
N VAL A 169 -10.29 -4.59 17.75
CA VAL A 169 -9.14 -4.71 16.84
C VAL A 169 -7.97 -3.86 17.33
N PHE A 170 -8.22 -2.63 17.78
CA PHE A 170 -7.19 -1.79 18.37
C PHE A 170 -6.59 -2.43 19.63
N LEU A 171 -7.42 -2.96 20.53
CA LEU A 171 -6.97 -3.65 21.73
C LEU A 171 -6.12 -4.89 21.39
N GLU A 172 -6.56 -5.71 20.43
CA GLU A 172 -5.81 -6.90 20.01
C GLU A 172 -4.43 -6.54 19.45
N GLY A 173 -4.34 -5.47 18.65
CA GLY A 173 -3.07 -4.98 18.12
C GLY A 173 -2.16 -4.37 19.19
N ILE A 174 -2.69 -3.48 20.04
CA ILE A 174 -1.86 -2.72 20.99
C ILE A 174 -1.39 -3.56 22.19
N LEU A 175 -2.22 -4.48 22.68
CA LEU A 175 -1.88 -5.28 23.86
C LEU A 175 -0.71 -6.23 23.57
N ARG A 176 -0.58 -6.71 22.32
CA ARG A 176 0.55 -7.53 21.88
C ARG A 176 1.91 -6.83 22.02
N LEU A 177 1.91 -5.49 21.94
CA LEU A 177 3.11 -4.67 22.10
C LEU A 177 3.45 -4.39 23.58
N ILE A 178 2.60 -4.80 24.53
CA ILE A 178 2.90 -4.61 25.96
C ILE A 178 3.87 -5.72 26.42
N PRO A 179 5.05 -5.37 26.98
CA PRO A 179 5.97 -6.36 27.51
C PRO A 179 5.31 -7.28 28.54
N GLY A 180 5.49 -8.60 28.37
CA GLY A 180 4.90 -9.63 29.22
C GLY A 180 3.57 -10.21 28.73
N VAL A 181 2.97 -9.69 27.65
CA VAL A 181 1.79 -10.29 27.02
C VAL A 181 2.17 -11.41 26.06
N LEU A 182 3.12 -11.16 25.16
CA LEU A 182 3.68 -12.18 24.27
C LEU A 182 4.83 -12.93 24.97
N GLY A 183 4.85 -14.26 24.82
CA GLY A 183 5.87 -15.11 25.43
C GLY A 183 7.25 -15.05 24.77
N ASN A 184 7.33 -14.58 23.52
CA ASN A 184 8.59 -14.40 22.79
C ASN A 184 8.63 -13.00 22.18
N ALA A 185 9.52 -12.13 22.67
CA ALA A 185 9.64 -10.76 22.18
C ALA A 185 10.21 -10.70 20.75
N ASP A 186 11.07 -11.65 20.38
CA ASP A 186 11.75 -11.69 19.08
C ASP A 186 10.77 -11.84 17.92
N SER A 187 9.58 -12.42 18.16
CA SER A 187 8.57 -12.56 17.09
C SER A 187 8.00 -11.22 16.63
N ILE A 188 7.99 -10.20 17.49
CA ILE A 188 7.45 -8.89 17.15
C ILE A 188 8.34 -8.18 16.13
N GLU A 189 9.65 -8.44 16.12
CA GLU A 189 10.61 -7.78 15.25
C GLU A 189 10.57 -8.30 13.81
N THR A 190 10.22 -9.58 13.63
CA THR A 190 10.25 -10.25 12.31
C THR A 190 8.87 -10.44 11.69
N GLU A 191 7.81 -9.88 12.27
CA GLU A 191 6.44 -10.01 11.78
C GLU A 191 6.17 -9.21 10.49
N SER A 192 5.05 -9.53 9.82
CA SER A 192 4.57 -8.72 8.70
C SER A 192 4.41 -7.26 9.10
N PHE A 193 4.77 -6.36 8.18
CA PHE A 193 4.70 -4.90 8.36
C PHE A 193 5.73 -4.31 9.34
N GLN A 194 6.72 -5.10 9.75
CA GLN A 194 7.86 -4.66 10.57
C GLN A 194 9.08 -4.27 9.73
N SER A 195 9.17 -4.83 8.53
CA SER A 195 10.21 -4.57 7.54
C SER A 195 9.60 -4.18 6.19
N THR A 196 10.43 -4.13 5.15
CA THR A 196 10.03 -3.91 3.75
C THR A 196 9.16 -5.04 3.19
N THR A 197 9.16 -6.22 3.81
CA THR A 197 8.45 -7.41 3.37
C THR A 197 7.37 -7.86 4.36
N LEU A 198 6.41 -8.64 3.85
CA LEU A 198 5.55 -9.50 4.65
C LEU A 198 6.35 -10.68 5.20
N ASP A 199 5.69 -11.49 6.01
CA ASP A 199 6.23 -12.74 6.53
C ASP A 199 6.27 -13.84 5.45
N HIS A 200 7.14 -14.81 5.65
CA HIS A 200 7.26 -15.99 4.80
C HIS A 200 6.16 -17.02 5.13
N PRO A 201 5.82 -17.95 4.23
CA PRO A 201 4.90 -19.02 4.56
C PRO A 201 5.48 -19.93 5.65
N GLU A 202 4.59 -20.40 6.53
CA GLU A 202 4.92 -21.33 7.60
C GLU A 202 4.31 -22.71 7.34
N TYR A 203 5.03 -23.75 7.77
CA TYR A 203 4.65 -25.15 7.53
C TYR A 203 4.66 -25.93 8.85
N GLY A 204 3.53 -26.58 9.13
CA GLY A 204 3.41 -27.56 10.21
C GLY A 204 3.34 -28.98 9.66
N LEU A 205 3.47 -29.96 10.56
CA LEU A 205 3.23 -31.36 10.21
C LEU A 205 1.76 -31.62 9.85
N PRO A 206 1.45 -32.61 8.99
CA PRO A 206 2.36 -33.60 8.37
C PRO A 206 3.18 -33.05 7.19
N VAL A 207 4.30 -33.72 6.85
CA VAL A 207 5.20 -33.32 5.76
C VAL A 207 4.51 -33.32 4.38
N GLU A 208 3.56 -34.22 4.18
CA GLU A 208 2.73 -34.27 2.97
C GLU A 208 1.26 -34.09 3.36
N TRP A 209 0.58 -33.16 2.68
CA TRP A 209 -0.86 -32.95 2.80
C TRP A 209 -1.47 -32.73 1.42
N LYS A 210 -2.39 -33.63 1.00
CA LYS A 210 -3.05 -33.59 -0.32
C LYS A 210 -2.05 -33.47 -1.48
N GLU A 211 -1.05 -34.35 -1.52
CA GLU A 211 -0.01 -34.40 -2.56
C GLU A 211 0.88 -33.14 -2.60
N LYS A 212 0.80 -32.26 -1.59
CA LYS A 212 1.68 -31.11 -1.42
C LYS A 212 2.67 -31.36 -0.30
N ASN A 213 3.95 -31.27 -0.63
CA ASN A 213 5.04 -31.45 0.31
C ASN A 213 5.51 -30.12 0.90
N ILE A 214 6.01 -30.17 2.13
CA ILE A 214 6.84 -29.10 2.70
C ILE A 214 8.10 -28.95 1.82
N PRO A 215 8.53 -27.71 1.50
CA PRO A 215 9.77 -27.46 0.78
C PRO A 215 10.97 -28.19 1.40
N GLU A 216 11.72 -28.96 0.60
CA GLU A 216 12.83 -29.79 1.08
C GLU A 216 13.91 -29.00 1.83
N VAL A 217 14.11 -27.73 1.47
CA VAL A 217 15.06 -26.83 2.14
C VAL A 217 14.71 -26.64 3.62
N LEU A 218 13.43 -26.61 3.98
CA LEU A 218 12.96 -26.50 5.38
C LEU A 218 13.23 -27.78 6.18
N LEU A 219 13.34 -28.92 5.51
CA LEU A 219 13.63 -30.22 6.11
C LEU A 219 15.15 -30.50 6.21
N SER A 220 15.98 -29.64 5.61
CA SER A 220 17.42 -29.89 5.44
C SER A 220 18.27 -29.65 6.70
N GLY A 221 17.75 -28.94 7.70
CA GLY A 221 18.52 -28.49 8.88
C GLY A 221 19.59 -27.43 8.59
N HIS A 222 19.75 -26.97 7.35
CA HIS A 222 20.71 -25.95 6.98
C HIS A 222 20.17 -24.55 7.24
N HIS A 223 20.35 -24.02 8.45
CA HIS A 223 19.85 -22.71 8.89
C HIS A 223 20.07 -21.58 7.89
N LYS A 224 21.26 -21.48 7.27
CA LYS A 224 21.54 -20.44 6.26
C LYS A 224 20.64 -20.55 5.03
N LYS A 225 20.50 -21.76 4.47
CA LYS A 225 19.64 -21.99 3.28
C LYS A 225 18.16 -21.80 3.60
N ILE A 226 17.75 -22.15 4.81
CA ILE A 226 16.39 -21.91 5.31
C ILE A 226 16.12 -20.41 5.37
N ASN A 227 17.04 -19.63 5.92
CA ASN A 227 16.90 -18.18 6.00
C ASN A 227 16.87 -17.52 4.62
N GLU A 228 17.77 -17.90 3.71
CA GLU A 228 17.77 -17.41 2.32
C GLU A 228 16.45 -17.71 1.61
N TRP A 229 15.88 -18.91 1.82
CA TRP A 229 14.59 -19.28 1.27
C TRP A 229 13.44 -18.47 1.88
N ARG A 230 13.46 -18.24 3.20
CA ARG A 230 12.46 -17.44 3.91
C ARG A 230 12.44 -16.00 3.40
N GLU A 231 13.60 -15.36 3.29
CA GLU A 231 13.75 -14.02 2.74
C GLU A 231 13.22 -13.93 1.29
N ALA A 232 13.56 -14.91 0.45
CA ALA A 232 13.10 -14.95 -0.93
C ALA A 232 11.57 -15.10 -1.04
N GLU A 233 10.97 -15.98 -0.25
CA GLU A 233 9.51 -16.18 -0.25
C GLU A 233 8.74 -15.01 0.37
N ALA A 234 9.28 -14.39 1.43
CA ALA A 234 8.76 -13.16 2.00
C ALA A 234 8.72 -12.04 0.95
N LEU A 235 9.84 -11.82 0.25
CA LEU A 235 9.91 -10.85 -0.84
C LEU A 235 8.91 -11.18 -1.96
N ARG A 236 8.90 -12.42 -2.45
CA ARG A 236 7.99 -12.87 -3.52
C ARG A 236 6.53 -12.63 -3.13
N SER A 237 6.12 -13.06 -1.94
CA SER A 237 4.77 -12.86 -1.41
C SER A 237 4.42 -11.37 -1.30
N THR A 238 5.37 -10.55 -0.87
CA THR A 238 5.17 -9.09 -0.77
C THR A 238 4.93 -8.48 -2.13
N LEU A 239 5.79 -8.75 -3.12
CA LEU A 239 5.67 -8.18 -4.47
C LEU A 239 4.36 -8.63 -5.14
N GLU A 240 3.96 -9.88 -4.92
CA GLU A 240 2.76 -10.47 -5.51
C GLU A 240 1.44 -10.03 -4.86
N ASN A 241 1.44 -9.74 -3.56
CA ASN A 241 0.21 -9.50 -2.80
C ASN A 241 0.10 -8.07 -2.25
N ARG A 242 1.23 -7.42 -1.97
CA ARG A 242 1.33 -6.11 -1.29
C ARG A 242 2.51 -5.27 -1.81
N PHE A 243 2.66 -5.14 -3.13
CA PHE A 243 3.69 -4.25 -3.71
C PHE A 243 3.55 -2.80 -3.21
N ASP A 244 2.33 -2.38 -2.87
CA ASP A 244 2.07 -1.08 -2.24
C ASP A 244 2.81 -0.91 -0.91
N TRP A 245 2.99 -1.98 -0.14
CA TRP A 245 3.79 -1.97 1.09
C TRP A 245 5.26 -1.83 0.75
N PHE A 246 5.80 -2.74 -0.08
CA PHE A 246 7.21 -2.69 -0.48
C PHE A 246 7.61 -1.32 -1.06
N SER A 247 6.76 -0.75 -1.92
CA SER A 247 6.97 0.57 -2.52
C SER A 247 7.06 1.69 -1.49
N ARG A 248 6.34 1.61 -0.36
CA ARG A 248 6.25 2.67 0.64
C ARG A 248 7.21 2.52 1.81
N SER A 249 7.75 1.32 2.02
CA SER A 249 8.57 0.96 3.20
C SER A 249 10.07 1.24 3.02
N GLU A 250 10.45 2.20 2.18
CA GLU A 250 11.86 2.65 1.99
C GLU A 250 12.88 1.52 1.74
N PRO A 251 12.67 0.62 0.75
CA PRO A 251 13.64 -0.44 0.47
C PRO A 251 14.98 0.13 0.05
N SER A 252 16.06 -0.50 0.53
CA SER A 252 17.44 -0.24 0.16
C SER A 252 17.72 -0.54 -1.31
N GLU A 253 18.88 -0.11 -1.83
CA GLU A 253 19.26 -0.40 -3.22
C GLU A 253 19.39 -1.91 -3.50
N ASP A 254 19.88 -2.69 -2.54
CA ASP A 254 19.99 -4.16 -2.64
C ASP A 254 18.61 -4.83 -2.71
N GLU A 255 17.68 -4.42 -1.84
CA GLU A 255 16.31 -4.93 -1.86
C GLU A 255 15.57 -4.58 -3.15
N ARG A 256 15.79 -3.38 -3.70
CA ARG A 256 15.24 -2.99 -5.01
C ARG A 256 15.79 -3.84 -6.14
N ALA A 257 17.09 -4.16 -6.11
CA ALA A 257 17.71 -5.03 -7.11
C ALA A 257 17.12 -6.44 -7.03
N LYS A 258 17.03 -7.03 -5.82
CA LYS A 258 16.38 -8.33 -5.60
C LYS A 258 14.92 -8.34 -6.03
N ALA A 259 14.18 -7.26 -5.75
CA ALA A 259 12.79 -7.15 -6.16
C ALA A 259 12.65 -7.11 -7.70
N LEU A 260 13.53 -6.37 -8.38
CA LEU A 260 13.55 -6.31 -9.85
C LEU A 260 13.89 -7.67 -10.47
N GLU A 261 14.76 -8.46 -9.83
CA GLU A 261 15.07 -9.83 -10.25
C GLU A 261 13.92 -10.81 -9.99
N ALA A 262 13.16 -10.60 -8.91
CA ALA A 262 12.06 -11.46 -8.50
C ALA A 262 10.76 -11.26 -9.31
N ILE A 263 10.56 -10.09 -9.91
CA ILE A 263 9.41 -9.83 -10.80
C ILE A 263 9.71 -10.22 -12.24
N PRO A 264 8.71 -10.61 -13.04
CA PRO A 264 8.92 -10.89 -14.46
C PRO A 264 9.44 -9.66 -15.21
N PRO A 265 10.33 -9.81 -16.20
CA PRO A 265 10.92 -8.66 -16.88
C PRO A 265 9.87 -7.82 -17.62
N HIS A 266 9.97 -6.51 -17.44
CA HIS A 266 9.08 -5.53 -18.08
C HIS A 266 9.70 -4.92 -19.33
N TYR A 267 8.83 -4.65 -20.29
CA TYR A 267 9.16 -4.08 -21.58
C TYR A 267 8.22 -2.91 -21.87
N VAL A 268 8.74 -1.85 -22.48
CA VAL A 268 7.94 -0.71 -22.95
C VAL A 268 7.84 -0.79 -24.46
N ILE A 269 6.64 -0.62 -25.01
CA ILE A 269 6.39 -0.64 -26.45
C ILE A 269 5.66 0.66 -26.83
N LEU A 270 6.36 1.57 -27.49
CA LEU A 270 5.77 2.81 -28.02
C LEU A 270 5.34 2.60 -29.47
N MET A 271 4.04 2.65 -29.70
CA MET A 271 3.42 2.49 -31.01
C MET A 271 3.37 3.83 -31.75
N HIS A 272 4.04 3.92 -32.89
CA HIS A 272 3.84 4.99 -33.89
C HIS A 272 3.02 4.51 -35.10
N ASP A 273 2.62 3.23 -35.11
CA ASP A 273 1.70 2.62 -36.07
C ASP A 273 0.45 2.09 -35.37
N GLN A 274 -0.62 1.84 -36.13
CA GLN A 274 -1.90 1.44 -35.58
C GLN A 274 -2.42 2.45 -34.53
N ILE A 275 -2.26 3.74 -34.83
CA ILE A 275 -2.64 4.85 -33.96
C ILE A 275 -3.87 5.59 -34.50
N LEU A 276 -4.73 6.05 -33.61
CA LEU A 276 -5.84 6.94 -33.96
C LEU A 276 -5.31 8.35 -34.28
N LEU A 277 -5.57 8.78 -35.51
CA LEU A 277 -5.30 10.12 -36.00
C LEU A 277 -6.54 11.02 -35.86
N LYS A 278 -6.35 12.32 -36.10
CA LYS A 278 -7.46 13.28 -36.16
C LYS A 278 -8.55 12.77 -37.12
N GLY A 279 -9.80 12.78 -36.65
CA GLY A 279 -10.95 12.26 -37.39
C GLY A 279 -11.17 10.75 -37.25
N GLY A 280 -10.47 10.07 -36.32
CA GLY A 280 -10.72 8.67 -35.97
C GLY A 280 -10.16 7.63 -36.93
N LYS A 281 -9.38 8.06 -37.94
CA LYS A 281 -8.70 7.14 -38.86
C LYS A 281 -7.50 6.50 -38.20
N VAL A 282 -7.27 5.22 -38.49
CA VAL A 282 -6.05 4.52 -38.07
C VAL A 282 -4.91 4.87 -39.03
N GLY A 283 -3.72 5.15 -38.50
CA GLY A 283 -2.53 5.42 -39.32
C GLY A 283 -1.26 5.49 -38.48
N THR A 284 -0.25 6.14 -39.06
CA THR A 284 1.09 6.29 -38.49
C THR A 284 1.35 7.72 -38.02
N THR A 285 2.26 7.86 -37.06
CA THR A 285 2.73 9.15 -36.54
C THR A 285 4.25 9.26 -36.68
N SER A 286 4.77 10.48 -36.71
CA SER A 286 6.22 10.71 -36.72
C SER A 286 6.83 10.48 -35.34
N ILE A 287 8.07 9.99 -35.34
CA ILE A 287 8.88 9.84 -34.12
C ILE A 287 9.57 11.15 -33.81
N THR A 288 9.61 11.50 -32.52
CA THR A 288 10.35 12.66 -32.06
C THR A 288 11.58 12.23 -31.27
N SER A 289 12.66 13.00 -31.36
CA SER A 289 13.89 12.71 -30.60
C SER A 289 13.67 12.82 -29.09
N ILE A 290 12.68 13.60 -28.64
CA ILE A 290 12.33 13.71 -27.22
C ILE A 290 11.66 12.44 -26.70
N ASP A 291 10.83 11.77 -27.52
CA ASP A 291 10.24 10.49 -27.13
C ASP A 291 11.34 9.42 -26.95
N LEU A 292 12.30 9.37 -27.88
CA LEU A 292 13.45 8.46 -27.79
C LEU A 292 14.26 8.68 -26.50
N HIS A 293 14.55 9.94 -26.17
CA HIS A 293 15.35 10.29 -24.99
C HIS A 293 14.62 10.08 -23.67
N ASP A 294 13.45 10.70 -23.51
CA ASP A 294 12.79 10.77 -22.22
C ASP A 294 12.20 9.41 -21.84
N ILE A 295 11.65 8.66 -22.79
CA ILE A 295 11.13 7.31 -22.50
C ILE A 295 12.27 6.33 -22.25
N SER A 296 13.41 6.44 -22.93
CA SER A 296 14.59 5.63 -22.59
C SER A 296 15.06 5.88 -21.17
N ARG A 297 15.05 7.14 -20.71
CA ARG A 297 15.43 7.50 -19.34
C ARG A 297 14.43 6.98 -18.33
N SER A 298 13.13 7.18 -18.54
CA SER A 298 12.09 6.60 -17.69
C SER A 298 12.20 5.07 -17.64
N SER A 299 12.44 4.43 -18.78
CA SER A 299 12.63 2.98 -18.88
C SER A 299 13.82 2.52 -18.04
N ALA A 300 14.97 3.20 -18.13
CA ALA A 300 16.15 2.90 -17.33
C ALA A 300 15.92 3.13 -15.83
N THR A 301 15.20 4.20 -15.45
CA THR A 301 14.88 4.51 -14.05
C THR A 301 14.06 3.41 -13.38
N TYR A 302 13.09 2.83 -14.08
CA TYR A 302 12.16 1.83 -13.53
C TYR A 302 12.52 0.38 -13.89
N GLY A 303 13.75 0.11 -14.35
CA GLY A 303 14.23 -1.25 -14.57
C GLY A 303 13.63 -1.96 -15.80
N ILE A 304 13.13 -1.21 -16.79
CA ILE A 304 12.62 -1.80 -18.04
C ILE A 304 13.76 -2.43 -18.82
N LYS A 305 13.59 -3.70 -19.22
CA LYS A 305 14.62 -4.50 -19.88
C LYS A 305 14.90 -4.04 -21.32
N LYS A 306 13.85 -3.74 -22.10
CA LYS A 306 13.98 -3.09 -23.42
C LYS A 306 12.81 -2.15 -23.67
N TYR A 307 13.10 -1.08 -24.41
CA TYR A 307 12.16 -0.10 -24.91
C TYR A 307 12.06 -0.21 -26.43
N PHE A 308 10.91 -0.67 -26.93
CA PHE A 308 10.62 -0.80 -28.35
C PHE A 308 9.95 0.45 -28.92
N VAL A 309 10.42 0.90 -30.09
CA VAL A 309 9.77 1.94 -30.88
C VAL A 309 9.26 1.32 -32.18
N VAL A 310 7.94 1.27 -32.35
CA VAL A 310 7.28 0.55 -33.44
C VAL A 310 6.89 1.51 -34.57
N THR A 311 7.47 1.37 -35.76
CA THR A 311 7.08 2.15 -36.95
C THR A 311 7.34 1.39 -38.25
N PRO A 312 6.42 1.34 -39.22
CA PRO A 312 6.68 0.74 -40.53
C PRO A 312 7.43 1.69 -41.47
N LEU A 313 7.60 2.97 -41.09
CA LEU A 313 8.16 4.00 -41.96
C LEU A 313 9.70 3.91 -41.98
N GLU A 314 10.27 3.59 -43.15
CA GLU A 314 11.72 3.40 -43.31
C GLU A 314 12.52 4.69 -43.03
N ASP A 315 11.99 5.85 -43.42
CA ASP A 315 12.64 7.14 -43.15
C ASP A 315 12.78 7.41 -41.63
N GLN A 316 11.75 7.05 -40.86
CA GLN A 316 11.78 7.18 -39.41
C GLN A 316 12.78 6.19 -38.79
N PHE A 317 12.87 4.99 -39.34
CA PHE A 317 13.89 4.00 -38.99
C PHE A 317 15.31 4.54 -39.20
N HIS A 318 15.56 5.25 -40.31
CA HIS A 318 16.85 5.86 -40.59
C HIS A 318 17.20 6.95 -39.57
N ILE A 319 16.23 7.76 -39.14
CA ILE A 319 16.41 8.76 -38.08
C ILE A 319 16.78 8.09 -36.76
N ILE A 320 16.09 7.02 -36.36
CA ILE A 320 16.40 6.28 -35.13
C ILE A 320 17.79 5.64 -35.21
N LYS A 321 18.16 5.06 -36.37
CA LYS A 321 19.51 4.49 -36.56
C LYS A 321 20.59 5.55 -36.43
N THR A 322 20.43 6.71 -37.05
CA THR A 322 21.38 7.83 -36.92
C THR A 322 21.51 8.28 -35.47
N PHE A 323 20.39 8.40 -34.76
CA PHE A 323 20.36 8.69 -33.33
C PHE A 323 21.13 7.65 -32.51
N LEU A 324 20.85 6.36 -32.73
CA LEU A 324 21.50 5.26 -32.00
C LEU A 324 22.98 5.14 -32.33
N ASN A 325 23.40 5.40 -33.58
CA ASN A 325 24.81 5.36 -33.96
C ASN A 325 25.65 6.36 -33.16
N PHE A 326 25.13 7.56 -32.92
CA PHE A 326 25.79 8.52 -32.04
C PHE A 326 25.74 8.08 -30.57
N TRP A 327 24.56 7.73 -30.06
CA TRP A 327 24.40 7.43 -28.64
C TRP A 327 24.96 6.08 -28.19
N ARG A 328 25.32 5.20 -29.13
CA ARG A 328 26.01 3.93 -28.87
C ARG A 328 27.50 3.98 -29.24
N SER A 329 28.03 5.14 -29.62
CA SER A 329 29.47 5.33 -29.85
C SER A 329 30.20 5.75 -28.59
N GLU A 330 31.55 5.72 -28.63
CA GLU A 330 32.39 6.28 -27.58
C GLU A 330 32.15 7.78 -27.36
N ASP A 331 31.83 8.52 -28.43
CA ASP A 331 31.55 9.96 -28.35
C ASP A 331 30.26 10.23 -27.58
N GLY A 332 29.21 9.43 -27.82
CA GLY A 332 27.97 9.50 -27.05
C GLY A 332 28.18 9.17 -25.57
N ALA A 333 29.01 8.16 -25.28
CA ALA A 333 29.38 7.78 -23.91
C ALA A 333 30.13 8.91 -23.18
N LYS A 334 31.12 9.53 -23.85
CA LYS A 334 31.88 10.68 -23.31
C LYS A 334 30.99 11.91 -23.16
N TYR A 335 30.06 12.14 -24.08
CA TYR A 335 29.17 13.30 -24.08
C TYR A 335 28.18 13.27 -22.91
N ASN A 336 27.50 12.13 -22.68
CA ASN A 336 26.64 11.95 -21.52
C ASN A 336 26.47 10.46 -21.15
N PRO A 337 27.18 9.95 -20.12
CA PRO A 337 27.14 8.55 -19.72
C PRO A 337 25.76 8.05 -19.29
N SER A 338 24.96 8.91 -18.66
CA SER A 338 23.61 8.55 -18.20
C SER A 338 22.67 8.33 -19.38
N ARG A 339 22.70 9.23 -20.38
CA ARG A 339 21.90 9.08 -21.60
C ARG A 339 22.36 7.91 -22.44
N PHE A 340 23.66 7.70 -22.56
CA PHE A 340 24.23 6.52 -23.22
C PHE A 340 23.61 5.22 -22.67
N LYS A 341 23.67 5.03 -21.34
CA LYS A 341 23.09 3.86 -20.67
C LYS A 341 21.59 3.72 -20.93
N ALA A 342 20.83 4.81 -20.81
CA ALA A 342 19.39 4.79 -21.03
C ALA A 342 19.02 4.42 -22.48
N THR A 343 19.68 5.02 -23.47
CA THR A 343 19.40 4.77 -24.89
C THR A 343 19.85 3.40 -25.37
N ALA A 344 20.70 2.69 -24.63
CA ALA A 344 21.06 1.31 -24.92
C ALA A 344 19.83 0.38 -24.93
N LEU A 345 18.81 0.70 -24.13
CA LEU A 345 17.54 -0.05 -24.04
C LEU A 345 16.65 0.10 -25.29
N LEU A 346 16.91 1.09 -26.15
CA LEU A 346 16.02 1.43 -27.26
C LEU A 346 16.21 0.50 -28.47
N HIS A 347 15.11 -0.11 -28.93
CA HIS A 347 15.10 -1.08 -30.04
C HIS A 347 14.01 -0.69 -31.06
N PRO A 348 14.37 -0.25 -32.27
CA PRO A 348 13.40 0.04 -33.31
C PRO A 348 12.94 -1.26 -34.00
N VAL A 349 11.62 -1.44 -34.13
CA VAL A 349 10.98 -2.59 -34.80
C VAL A 349 9.89 -2.12 -35.75
N LYS A 350 9.55 -2.93 -36.76
CA LYS A 350 8.60 -2.52 -37.82
C LYS A 350 7.14 -2.76 -37.44
N SER A 351 6.88 -3.67 -36.51
CA SER A 351 5.53 -4.03 -36.09
C SER A 351 5.48 -4.45 -34.61
N LEU A 352 4.26 -4.51 -34.06
CA LEU A 352 4.04 -5.07 -32.73
C LEU A 352 4.40 -6.56 -32.67
N ASP A 353 4.22 -7.30 -33.78
CA ASP A 353 4.60 -8.72 -33.85
C ASP A 353 6.10 -8.92 -33.70
N GLU A 354 6.91 -8.05 -34.32
CA GLU A 354 8.37 -8.09 -34.15
C GLU A 354 8.78 -7.81 -32.71
N ALA A 355 8.15 -6.84 -32.03
CA ALA A 355 8.41 -6.58 -30.61
C ALA A 355 8.09 -7.81 -29.74
N VAL A 356 6.93 -8.43 -29.95
CA VAL A 356 6.49 -9.62 -29.21
C VAL A 356 7.43 -10.80 -29.47
N ALA A 357 7.80 -11.05 -30.72
CA ALA A 357 8.73 -12.11 -31.09
C ALA A 357 10.13 -11.90 -30.49
N GLU A 358 10.60 -10.66 -30.40
CA GLU A 358 11.88 -10.36 -29.74
C GLU A 358 11.81 -10.61 -28.23
N ILE A 359 10.69 -10.25 -27.57
CA ILE A 359 10.49 -10.56 -26.15
C ILE A 359 10.44 -12.07 -25.92
N GLU A 360 9.71 -12.81 -26.76
CA GLU A 360 9.66 -14.28 -26.71
C GLU A 360 11.04 -14.91 -26.87
N LYS A 361 11.83 -14.40 -27.82
CA LYS A 361 13.21 -14.84 -28.02
C LYS A 361 14.10 -14.58 -26.81
N ASP A 362 13.92 -13.43 -26.16
CA ASP A 362 14.73 -13.01 -25.00
C ASP A 362 14.40 -13.75 -23.69
N THR A 363 13.20 -14.32 -23.58
CA THR A 363 12.64 -14.81 -22.31
C THR A 363 12.11 -16.24 -22.36
N GLY A 364 11.94 -16.80 -23.57
CA GLY A 364 11.37 -18.12 -23.78
C GLY A 364 9.84 -18.19 -23.69
N SER A 365 9.14 -17.07 -23.46
CA SER A 365 7.67 -17.06 -23.37
C SER A 365 7.02 -15.77 -23.89
N ALA A 366 5.78 -15.88 -24.35
CA ALA A 366 5.00 -14.74 -24.83
C ALA A 366 4.70 -13.74 -23.70
N PRO A 367 4.82 -12.42 -23.94
CA PRO A 367 4.49 -11.43 -22.95
C PRO A 367 3.01 -11.32 -22.69
N VAL A 368 2.67 -11.02 -21.44
CA VAL A 368 1.37 -10.47 -21.07
C VAL A 368 1.33 -9.03 -21.57
N LEU A 369 0.43 -8.73 -22.50
CA LEU A 369 0.30 -7.41 -23.10
C LEU A 369 -0.69 -6.55 -22.31
N VAL A 370 -0.21 -5.40 -21.83
CA VAL A 370 -1.00 -4.43 -21.08
C VAL A 370 -1.04 -3.13 -21.88
N THR A 371 -2.21 -2.77 -22.39
CA THR A 371 -2.39 -1.49 -23.09
C THR A 371 -2.85 -0.40 -22.15
N THR A 372 -2.51 0.83 -22.54
CA THR A 372 -2.93 2.06 -21.87
C THR A 372 -3.91 2.78 -22.78
N CYS A 373 -5.04 3.25 -22.25
CA CYS A 373 -5.94 4.10 -23.03
C CYS A 373 -6.53 5.20 -22.16
N ALA A 374 -6.47 6.45 -22.67
CA ALA A 374 -7.12 7.59 -22.06
C ALA A 374 -8.66 7.56 -22.22
N LYS A 375 -9.18 6.79 -23.18
CA LYS A 375 -10.61 6.68 -23.46
C LYS A 375 -11.22 5.48 -22.72
N LYS A 376 -12.46 5.64 -22.24
CA LYS A 376 -13.21 4.54 -21.61
C LYS A 376 -13.58 3.50 -22.68
N HIS A 377 -12.96 2.32 -22.62
CA HIS A 377 -13.36 1.16 -23.41
C HIS A 377 -14.22 0.18 -22.60
N VAL A 378 -15.10 -0.53 -23.31
CA VAL A 378 -15.98 -1.59 -22.79
C VAL A 378 -15.28 -2.95 -22.97
N THR A 379 -14.01 -3.05 -22.59
CA THR A 379 -13.32 -4.34 -22.52
C THR A 379 -13.53 -4.97 -21.14
N THR A 380 -13.58 -6.30 -21.09
CA THR A 380 -13.89 -7.08 -19.88
C THR A 380 -12.67 -7.36 -18.99
N LYS A 381 -11.45 -7.03 -19.43
CA LYS A 381 -10.20 -7.32 -18.71
C LYS A 381 -9.46 -6.04 -18.31
N LYS A 382 -10.02 -5.29 -17.36
CA LYS A 382 -9.39 -4.08 -16.81
C LYS A 382 -8.47 -4.43 -15.65
N ILE A 383 -7.38 -3.69 -15.51
CA ILE A 383 -6.47 -3.80 -14.37
C ILE A 383 -6.10 -2.40 -13.86
N ASP A 384 -5.87 -2.28 -12.55
CA ASP A 384 -5.42 -1.05 -11.92
C ASP A 384 -3.95 -1.13 -11.48
N PHE A 385 -3.44 -0.01 -10.95
CA PHE A 385 -2.08 0.12 -10.42
C PHE A 385 -1.87 -0.52 -9.05
N HIS A 386 -2.86 -1.24 -8.52
CA HIS A 386 -2.76 -1.99 -7.26
C HIS A 386 -2.79 -3.51 -7.51
N SER A 387 -3.02 -3.92 -8.76
CA SER A 387 -3.23 -5.29 -9.16
C SER A 387 -2.04 -5.90 -9.93
N GLN A 388 -0.88 -5.23 -10.01
CA GLN A 388 0.28 -5.74 -10.75
C GLN A 388 0.72 -7.14 -10.32
N GLY A 389 0.61 -7.48 -9.03
CA GLY A 389 0.92 -8.80 -8.51
C GLY A 389 0.11 -9.93 -9.14
N PHE A 390 -1.13 -9.67 -9.61
CA PHE A 390 -1.93 -10.63 -10.37
C PHE A 390 -1.29 -10.97 -11.73
N ILE A 391 -0.62 -10.01 -12.37
CA ILE A 391 0.14 -10.24 -13.60
C ILE A 391 1.44 -10.96 -13.28
N TRP A 392 2.16 -10.54 -12.24
CA TRP A 392 3.47 -11.10 -11.89
C TRP A 392 3.39 -12.59 -11.54
N LYS A 393 2.32 -13.03 -10.86
CA LYS A 393 2.02 -14.45 -10.58
C LYS A 393 1.91 -15.35 -11.82
N LYS A 394 1.80 -14.79 -13.03
CA LYS A 394 1.78 -15.57 -14.28
C LYS A 394 3.17 -15.98 -14.74
N GLU A 395 4.24 -15.45 -14.12
CA GLU A 395 5.65 -15.75 -14.44
C GLU A 395 5.97 -15.56 -15.93
N LYS A 396 5.34 -14.58 -16.57
CA LYS A 396 5.53 -14.23 -17.98
C LYS A 396 6.03 -12.79 -18.09
N PRO A 397 6.86 -12.47 -19.10
CA PRO A 397 7.29 -11.09 -19.33
C PRO A 397 6.09 -10.18 -19.54
N VAL A 398 6.25 -8.89 -19.23
CA VAL A 398 5.15 -7.92 -19.32
C VAL A 398 5.48 -6.87 -20.37
N GLY A 399 4.61 -6.72 -21.37
CA GLY A 399 4.72 -5.69 -22.40
C GLY A 399 3.73 -4.55 -22.15
N LEU A 400 4.23 -3.40 -21.70
CA LEU A 400 3.43 -2.18 -21.53
C LEU A 400 3.37 -1.42 -22.86
N ILE A 401 2.18 -1.34 -23.46
CA ILE A 401 1.96 -0.73 -24.77
C ILE A 401 1.39 0.68 -24.62
N PHE A 402 2.07 1.63 -25.25
CA PHE A 402 1.71 3.05 -25.27
C PHE A 402 1.40 3.50 -26.69
N GLY A 403 0.30 4.22 -26.86
CA GLY A 403 -0.05 4.86 -28.13
C GLY A 403 0.38 6.31 -28.18
N THR A 404 0.84 6.76 -29.35
CA THR A 404 1.03 8.18 -29.65
C THR A 404 -0.25 8.80 -30.22
N GLY A 405 -0.20 10.03 -30.72
CA GLY A 405 -1.35 10.66 -31.39
C GLY A 405 -2.58 10.82 -30.48
N GLN A 406 -3.74 10.31 -30.92
CA GLN A 406 -4.98 10.31 -30.13
C GLN A 406 -5.27 8.96 -29.44
N GLY A 407 -4.27 8.09 -29.33
CA GLY A 407 -4.34 6.78 -28.68
C GLY A 407 -4.25 5.59 -29.65
N LEU A 408 -4.23 4.38 -29.10
CA LEU A 408 -4.12 3.13 -29.84
C LEU A 408 -5.39 2.81 -30.65
N SER A 409 -5.24 2.10 -31.77
CA SER A 409 -6.36 1.54 -32.53
C SER A 409 -7.03 0.37 -31.79
N GLN A 410 -8.29 0.10 -32.13
CA GLN A 410 -9.05 -0.99 -31.54
C GLN A 410 -8.39 -2.38 -31.74
N PRO A 411 -7.82 -2.72 -32.92
CA PRO A 411 -7.09 -3.99 -33.10
C PRO A 411 -5.94 -4.21 -32.12
N VAL A 412 -5.19 -3.16 -31.74
CA VAL A 412 -4.10 -3.29 -30.75
C VAL A 412 -4.67 -3.52 -29.34
N ILE A 413 -5.75 -2.81 -29.00
CA ILE A 413 -6.43 -2.97 -27.71
C ILE A 413 -7.03 -4.38 -27.59
N ASP A 414 -7.67 -4.89 -28.63
CA ASP A 414 -8.31 -6.22 -28.64
C ASP A 414 -7.29 -7.37 -28.52
N ARG A 415 -6.08 -7.17 -29.02
CA ARG A 415 -4.96 -8.10 -28.89
C ARG A 415 -4.36 -8.13 -27.48
N SER A 416 -4.63 -7.12 -26.65
CA SER A 416 -4.03 -7.00 -25.33
C SER A 416 -4.73 -7.90 -24.31
N ASP A 417 -3.96 -8.45 -23.37
CA ASP A 417 -4.51 -9.24 -22.28
C ASP A 417 -5.26 -8.39 -21.27
N PHE A 418 -4.75 -7.18 -21.00
CA PHE A 418 -5.33 -6.25 -20.04
C PHE A 418 -5.32 -4.81 -20.54
N LEU A 419 -6.33 -4.06 -20.12
CA LEU A 419 -6.39 -2.61 -20.26
C LEU A 419 -6.12 -1.95 -18.91
N LEU A 420 -5.02 -1.20 -18.81
CA LEU A 420 -4.65 -0.47 -17.61
C LEU A 420 -5.59 0.72 -17.37
N ALA A 421 -5.90 0.98 -16.10
CA ALA A 421 -6.70 2.12 -15.69
C ALA A 421 -6.13 3.44 -16.25
N PRO A 422 -6.99 4.34 -16.78
CA PRO A 422 -6.55 5.60 -17.35
C PRO A 422 -5.92 6.51 -16.30
N LEU A 423 -4.96 7.32 -16.72
CA LEU A 423 -4.52 8.47 -15.93
C LEU A 423 -5.61 9.55 -15.96
N ASN A 424 -6.03 10.00 -14.79
CA ASN A 424 -6.98 11.11 -14.63
C ASN A 424 -6.41 12.13 -13.64
N GLY A 425 -6.62 13.40 -13.94
CA GLY A 425 -6.39 14.52 -13.02
C GLY A 425 -7.72 15.03 -12.46
N LEU A 426 -7.64 15.99 -11.51
CA LEU A 426 -8.82 16.64 -10.94
C LEU A 426 -9.50 17.62 -11.91
N SER A 427 -8.75 18.16 -12.87
CA SER A 427 -9.28 19.07 -13.89
C SER A 427 -9.92 18.31 -15.06
N GLU A 428 -10.76 19.00 -15.81
CA GLU A 428 -11.31 18.48 -17.07
C GLU A 428 -10.26 18.31 -18.19
N TYR A 429 -9.07 18.90 -18.05
CA TYR A 429 -7.97 18.72 -18.99
C TYR A 429 -7.29 17.35 -18.79
N ASN A 430 -7.50 16.43 -19.74
CA ASN A 430 -6.87 15.10 -19.75
C ASN A 430 -6.15 14.80 -21.07
N HIS A 431 -5.10 15.55 -21.35
CA HIS A 431 -4.27 15.39 -22.56
C HIS A 431 -2.78 15.47 -22.23
N LEU A 432 -2.26 14.43 -21.56
CA LEU A 432 -0.84 14.31 -21.26
C LEU A 432 -0.01 13.99 -22.50
N SER A 433 1.24 14.48 -22.54
CA SER A 433 2.20 13.99 -23.51
C SER A 433 2.53 12.51 -23.24
N VAL A 434 2.80 11.72 -24.28
CA VAL A 434 3.06 10.28 -24.13
C VAL A 434 4.25 10.01 -23.21
N ARG A 435 5.33 10.79 -23.31
CA ARG A 435 6.48 10.71 -22.40
C ARG A 435 6.12 10.95 -20.93
N SER A 436 5.25 11.93 -20.65
CA SER A 436 4.75 12.19 -19.29
C SER A 436 3.88 11.03 -18.80
N ALA A 437 2.99 10.53 -19.66
CA ALA A 437 2.14 9.40 -19.32
C ALA A 437 2.95 8.13 -19.02
N VAL A 438 3.98 7.82 -19.83
CA VAL A 438 4.89 6.70 -19.59
C VAL A 438 5.58 6.85 -18.25
N GLY A 439 6.15 8.02 -17.93
CA GLY A 439 6.80 8.25 -16.63
C GLY A 439 5.87 8.01 -15.45
N VAL A 440 4.65 8.54 -15.48
CA VAL A 440 3.64 8.35 -14.41
C VAL A 440 3.16 6.91 -14.32
N ILE A 441 2.99 6.23 -15.46
CA ILE A 441 2.53 4.83 -15.48
C ILE A 441 3.61 3.91 -14.93
N LEU A 442 4.87 4.10 -15.33
CA LEU A 442 5.98 3.32 -14.78
C LEU A 442 6.17 3.56 -13.29
N ASP A 443 6.05 4.80 -12.83
CA ASP A 443 6.08 5.13 -11.40
C ASP A 443 4.98 4.41 -10.61
N ARG A 444 3.74 4.45 -11.08
CA ARG A 444 2.62 3.77 -10.40
C ARG A 444 2.71 2.25 -10.48
N TRP A 445 3.40 1.70 -11.47
CA TRP A 445 3.48 0.25 -11.73
C TRP A 445 4.70 -0.42 -11.08
N LEU A 446 5.85 0.26 -11.05
CA LEU A 446 7.15 -0.25 -10.58
C LEU A 446 7.86 0.68 -9.60
N GLY A 447 7.33 1.88 -9.37
CA GLY A 447 7.97 2.89 -8.56
C GLY A 447 7.97 2.55 -7.07
N VAL A 448 9.05 2.96 -6.41
CA VAL A 448 9.19 2.95 -4.96
C VAL A 448 8.93 4.38 -4.48
N ASN A 449 7.83 4.55 -3.76
CA ASN A 449 7.30 5.84 -3.32
C ASN A 449 7.25 5.86 -1.79
N PRO A 450 8.38 6.20 -1.13
CA PRO A 450 8.47 6.14 0.31
C PRO A 450 7.46 7.12 0.93
N LYS A 451 6.65 6.61 1.86
CA LYS A 451 5.79 7.48 2.66
C LYS A 451 6.68 8.06 3.74
N LEU A 452 7.05 9.34 3.60
CA LEU A 452 7.62 10.11 4.70
C LEU A 452 6.58 10.10 5.82
N LEU A 453 6.69 9.14 6.72
CA LEU A 453 5.92 9.09 7.95
C LEU A 453 6.49 10.22 8.78
N GLY A 454 5.87 11.40 8.68
CA GLY A 454 6.10 12.46 9.64
C GLY A 454 5.86 11.85 11.01
N HIS A 455 6.93 11.73 11.79
CA HIS A 455 6.81 11.55 13.23
C HIS A 455 5.80 12.57 13.74
N PHE A 456 5.00 12.18 14.74
CA PHE A 456 4.06 13.06 15.43
C PHE A 456 4.80 14.25 16.05
N ASP A 457 5.12 15.26 15.24
CA ASP A 457 5.70 16.51 15.70
C ASP A 457 4.57 17.52 15.82
N LYS A 458 4.04 17.64 17.05
CA LYS A 458 3.01 18.64 17.38
C LYS A 458 3.54 20.07 17.30
N ASP A 459 4.85 20.28 17.09
CA ASP A 459 5.44 21.61 17.25
C ASP A 459 5.55 22.42 15.95
N HIS A 460 5.28 21.87 14.76
CA HIS A 460 5.43 22.62 13.50
C HIS A 460 4.17 22.62 12.63
N CYS A 461 3.23 23.51 12.98
CA CYS A 461 2.28 24.12 12.04
C CYS A 461 2.29 25.64 12.22
#